data_AF-A0AAU9CAG5-F1
#
_entry.id   AF-A0AAU9CAG5-F1
#
_cell.length_a   1.000
_cell.length_b   1.000
_cell.length_c   1.000
_cell.angle_alpha   90.00
_cell.angle_beta   90.00
_cell.angle_gamma   90.00
#
_symmetry.space_group_name_H-M   'P 1'
#
loop_
_entity.id
_entity.type
_entity.pdbx_description
1 polymer ?
#
loop_
_entity_poly.entity_id
_entity_poly.type
_entity_poly.pdbx_seq_one_letter_code
_entity_poly.pdbx_strand_id
1 'polypeptide(L)'
;MTELLEGYTEGRPFAVVSDAFPAGFLPRPALPLHHFGEVDAAERKQVKKNRWIAGADFGRPVADWLALAKSDRELVEHFAAEACRRRTTRSPADGGSDLIATRAQPHNTIHRLTGTTASGEFAPYAMTQYWHCRGMKLAVYLAHDPGRIAVDDLTTLLRDIGQTGFGRDASIGLGKFEVDAVDGSPWPAQEHANAWLTLAPCAPQGLEWNPSGCWYQPFTRFGRHGDAAVHSGRPFKTPVLLADTGAVLTPLHFDSGRCFTGRGLGGDGGLSKAIPQTVHQGYAPVLAIRLERQA
;
A
#
# COMPACT_ATOMS: atom_id res chain seq x y z
N MET A 1 5.86 8.64 -23.50
CA MET A 1 5.33 8.12 -22.21
C MET A 1 5.96 6.78 -21.79
N THR A 2 6.40 5.92 -22.71
CA THR A 2 7.12 4.66 -22.39
C THR A 2 8.60 4.84 -22.00
N GLU A 3 9.20 5.99 -22.27
CA GLU A 3 10.61 6.29 -21.95
C GLU A 3 10.93 6.20 -20.45
N LEU A 4 9.98 6.59 -19.58
CA LEU A 4 10.12 6.41 -18.12
C LEU A 4 10.19 4.93 -17.70
N LEU A 5 9.75 4.01 -18.56
CA LEU A 5 9.82 2.56 -18.30
C LEU A 5 11.13 1.93 -18.79
N GLU A 6 12.02 2.69 -19.44
CA GLU A 6 13.34 2.17 -19.83
C GLU A 6 14.10 1.67 -18.58
N GLY A 7 14.67 0.46 -18.65
CA GLY A 7 15.37 -0.18 -17.53
C GLY A 7 14.49 -0.56 -16.33
N TYR A 8 13.16 -0.46 -16.43
CA TYR A 8 12.26 -0.71 -15.29
C TYR A 8 12.36 -2.14 -14.75
N THR A 9 12.65 -3.14 -15.58
CA THR A 9 12.84 -4.54 -15.16
C THR A 9 14.31 -4.87 -14.85
N GLU A 10 15.20 -3.91 -15.05
CA GLU A 10 16.65 -4.01 -14.89
C GLU A 10 17.15 -3.34 -13.59
N GLY A 11 16.23 -3.02 -12.68
CA GLY A 11 16.61 -2.38 -11.41
C GLY A 11 16.64 -0.85 -11.45
N ARG A 12 16.16 -0.23 -12.54
CA ARG A 12 16.16 1.23 -12.73
C ARG A 12 14.72 1.77 -12.83
N PRO A 13 13.87 1.68 -11.79
CA PRO A 13 12.56 2.34 -11.82
C PRO A 13 12.70 3.86 -11.81
N PHE A 14 11.87 4.58 -12.56
CA PHE A 14 11.81 6.05 -12.48
C PHE A 14 11.21 6.51 -11.14
N ALA A 15 10.25 5.75 -10.61
CA ALA A 15 9.64 5.94 -9.31
C ALA A 15 9.15 4.60 -8.75
N VAL A 16 9.08 4.52 -7.42
CA VAL A 16 8.57 3.39 -6.64
C VAL A 16 7.61 3.95 -5.60
N VAL A 17 6.37 3.45 -5.63
CA VAL A 17 5.26 3.96 -4.82
C VAL A 17 4.88 2.97 -3.73
N SER A 18 4.68 3.41 -2.50
CA SER A 18 4.20 2.57 -1.40
C SER A 18 2.70 2.28 -1.51
N ASP A 19 2.20 1.40 -0.65
CA ASP A 19 0.78 1.38 -0.29
C ASP A 19 0.39 2.69 0.43
N ALA A 20 -0.92 2.97 0.50
CA ALA A 20 -1.45 4.08 1.24
C ALA A 20 -1.67 3.71 2.71
N PHE A 21 -1.12 4.50 3.63
CA PHE A 21 -1.24 4.31 5.07
C PHE A 21 -1.99 5.47 5.72
N PRO A 22 -2.65 5.27 6.88
CA PRO A 22 -3.13 6.38 7.68
C PRO A 22 -1.98 7.35 7.98
N ALA A 23 -2.15 8.64 7.68
CA ALA A 23 -1.08 9.62 7.80
C ALA A 23 -0.53 9.65 9.24
N GLY A 24 0.80 9.61 9.37
CA GLY A 24 1.49 9.51 10.66
C GLY A 24 1.61 8.10 11.23
N PHE A 25 1.19 7.06 10.50
CA PHE A 25 1.30 5.66 10.91
C PHE A 25 2.00 4.81 9.85
N LEU A 26 2.68 3.76 10.31
CA LEU A 26 3.42 2.78 9.53
C LEU A 26 2.82 1.38 9.74
N PRO A 27 2.97 0.46 8.78
CA PRO A 27 2.52 -0.91 8.96
C PRO A 27 3.37 -1.63 10.02
N ARG A 28 2.73 -2.44 10.85
CA ARG A 28 3.43 -3.36 11.75
C ARG A 28 4.27 -4.35 10.92
N PRO A 29 5.55 -4.58 11.26
CA PRO A 29 6.40 -5.51 10.55
C PRO A 29 5.86 -6.95 10.68
N ALA A 30 6.03 -7.73 9.63
CA ALA A 30 5.64 -9.14 9.52
C ALA A 30 6.60 -10.07 10.28
N LEU A 31 7.04 -9.66 11.47
CA LEU A 31 7.94 -10.43 12.31
C LEU A 31 7.18 -11.49 13.13
N PRO A 32 7.80 -12.66 13.36
CA PRO A 32 7.38 -13.59 14.39
C PRO A 32 7.35 -12.94 15.79
N LEU A 33 6.51 -13.46 16.67
CA LEU A 33 6.29 -12.87 18.01
C LEU A 33 7.54 -12.82 18.89
N HIS A 34 8.48 -13.74 18.67
CA HIS A 34 9.70 -13.84 19.46
C HIS A 34 10.72 -12.72 19.15
N HIS A 35 10.46 -11.89 18.14
CA HIS A 35 11.22 -10.66 17.89
C HIS A 35 10.71 -9.45 18.69
N PHE A 36 9.58 -9.61 19.40
CA PHE A 36 9.01 -8.55 20.22
C PHE A 36 9.20 -8.87 21.70
N GLY A 37 9.10 -7.84 22.54
CA GLY A 37 9.08 -8.00 23.99
C GLY A 37 7.94 -8.90 24.46
N GLU A 38 8.07 -9.42 25.68
CA GLU A 38 7.01 -10.25 26.26
C GLU A 38 5.71 -9.47 26.38
N VAL A 39 4.63 -10.10 25.92
CA VAL A 39 3.26 -9.59 26.03
C VAL A 39 2.50 -10.54 26.93
N ASP A 40 1.71 -9.99 27.86
CA ASP A 40 0.83 -10.79 28.71
C ASP A 40 -0.02 -11.74 27.86
N ALA A 41 -0.07 -13.01 28.27
CA ALA A 41 -0.86 -14.03 27.63
C ALA A 41 -2.33 -13.64 27.48
N ALA A 42 -2.88 -12.88 28.44
CA ALA A 42 -4.25 -12.36 28.40
C ALA A 42 -4.46 -11.36 27.25
N GLU A 43 -3.48 -10.51 26.97
CA GLU A 43 -3.56 -9.42 25.98
C GLU A 43 -3.09 -9.85 24.58
N ARG A 44 -2.39 -10.98 24.49
CA ARG A 44 -1.76 -11.49 23.26
C ARG A 44 -2.70 -11.58 22.06
N LYS A 45 -3.98 -11.91 22.26
CA LYS A 45 -4.97 -11.98 21.17
C LYS A 45 -5.36 -10.60 20.63
N GLN A 46 -5.43 -9.60 21.51
CA GLN A 46 -5.77 -8.24 21.16
C GLN A 46 -4.58 -7.55 20.49
N VAL A 47 -3.40 -7.64 21.09
CA VAL A 47 -2.17 -7.01 20.59
C VAL A 47 -1.78 -7.49 19.18
N LYS A 48 -2.03 -8.77 18.85
CA LYS A 48 -1.83 -9.31 17.50
C LYS A 48 -2.70 -8.66 16.41
N LYS A 49 -3.83 -8.06 16.80
CA LYS A 49 -4.73 -7.34 15.88
C LYS A 49 -4.28 -5.90 15.66
N ASN A 50 -3.31 -5.41 16.42
CA ASN A 50 -2.77 -4.07 16.24
C ASN A 50 -1.86 -4.06 15.00
N ARG A 51 -2.03 -3.05 14.16
CA ARG A 51 -1.48 -3.01 12.80
C ARG A 51 -0.64 -1.78 12.53
N TRP A 52 -0.72 -0.77 13.38
CA TRP A 52 -0.23 0.56 13.08
C TRP A 52 0.81 1.01 14.10
N ILE A 53 2.01 1.32 13.64
CA ILE A 53 3.05 1.93 14.47
C ILE A 53 2.98 3.43 14.22
N ALA A 54 2.88 4.27 15.27
CA ALA A 54 2.95 5.70 15.07
C ALA A 54 4.34 6.09 14.55
N GLY A 55 4.42 7.02 13.60
CA GLY A 55 5.69 7.48 13.02
C GLY A 55 6.63 8.07 14.07
N ALA A 56 6.08 8.67 15.13
CA ALA A 56 6.85 9.15 16.29
C ALA A 56 7.58 8.02 17.05
N ASP A 57 7.06 6.79 16.98
CA ASP A 57 7.64 5.60 17.61
C ASP A 57 8.62 4.87 16.69
N PHE A 58 8.83 5.34 15.46
CA PHE A 58 9.74 4.69 14.51
C PHE A 58 11.17 4.56 15.05
N GLY A 59 11.65 5.51 15.85
CA GLY A 59 12.98 5.44 16.46
C GLY A 59 13.11 4.44 17.61
N ARG A 60 12.01 3.87 18.11
CA ARG A 60 12.02 2.90 19.21
C ARG A 60 12.57 1.55 18.73
N PRO A 61 13.19 0.76 19.62
CA PRO A 61 13.58 -0.62 19.30
C PRO A 61 12.41 -1.40 18.72
N VAL A 62 12.65 -2.17 17.65
CA VAL A 62 11.61 -2.96 16.98
C VAL A 62 10.93 -3.94 17.96
N ALA A 63 11.65 -4.38 19.00
CA ALA A 63 11.10 -5.24 20.04
C ALA A 63 9.91 -4.60 20.79
N ASP A 64 9.90 -3.27 20.96
CA ASP A 64 8.84 -2.52 21.64
C ASP A 64 7.59 -2.32 20.75
N TRP A 65 7.74 -2.44 19.43
CA TRP A 65 6.71 -2.00 18.47
C TRP A 65 5.39 -2.73 18.64
N LEU A 66 5.41 -4.00 19.05
CA LEU A 66 4.17 -4.76 19.26
C LEU A 66 3.32 -4.16 20.39
N ALA A 67 3.94 -3.69 21.46
CA ALA A 67 3.24 -3.05 22.58
C ALA A 67 2.77 -1.62 22.23
N LEU A 68 3.51 -0.93 21.37
CA LEU A 68 3.18 0.42 20.88
C LEU A 68 2.14 0.42 19.76
N ALA A 69 1.96 -0.72 19.09
CA ALA A 69 1.08 -0.84 17.94
C ALA A 69 -0.36 -0.48 18.31
N LYS A 70 -1.01 0.25 17.41
CA LYS A 70 -2.39 0.71 17.51
C LYS A 70 -3.34 -0.15 16.69
N SER A 71 -4.53 -0.33 17.23
CA SER A 71 -5.67 -0.95 16.57
C SER A 71 -6.39 0.04 15.64
N ASP A 72 -7.19 -0.49 14.72
CA ASP A 72 -8.03 0.32 13.83
C ASP A 72 -8.97 1.26 14.64
N ARG A 73 -9.46 0.80 15.80
CA ARG A 73 -10.30 1.59 16.70
C ARG A 73 -9.55 2.79 17.29
N GLU A 74 -8.33 2.59 17.77
CA GLU A 74 -7.51 3.69 18.31
C GLU A 74 -7.20 4.73 17.24
N LEU A 75 -7.03 4.32 15.97
CA LEU A 75 -6.86 5.26 14.87
C LEU A 75 -8.14 6.06 14.57
N VAL A 76 -9.32 5.43 14.62
CA VAL A 76 -10.61 6.15 14.48
C VAL A 76 -10.74 7.22 15.57
N GLU A 77 -10.44 6.86 16.82
CA GLU A 77 -10.45 7.79 17.96
C GLU A 77 -9.42 8.92 17.78
N HIS A 78 -8.23 8.60 17.27
CA HIS A 78 -7.18 9.57 16.94
C HIS A 78 -7.63 10.60 15.88
N PHE A 79 -8.15 10.15 14.73
CA PHE A 79 -8.58 11.05 13.66
C PHE A 79 -9.83 11.86 14.03
N ALA A 80 -10.75 11.27 14.80
CA ALA A 80 -11.90 12.01 15.34
C ALA A 80 -11.45 13.15 16.27
N ALA A 81 -10.48 12.90 17.15
CA ALA A 81 -9.91 13.91 18.03
C ALA A 81 -9.16 15.01 17.25
N GLU A 82 -8.39 14.65 16.21
CA GLU A 82 -7.76 15.63 15.32
C GLU A 82 -8.77 16.52 14.60
N ALA A 83 -9.84 15.94 14.06
CA ALA A 83 -10.89 16.69 13.36
C ALA A 83 -11.59 17.69 14.30
N CYS A 84 -11.90 17.27 15.53
CA CYS A 84 -12.47 18.16 16.55
C CYS A 84 -11.54 19.33 16.87
N ARG A 85 -10.24 19.08 17.05
CA ARG A 85 -9.22 20.13 17.28
C ARG A 85 -9.14 21.13 16.13
N ARG A 86 -9.25 20.66 14.88
CA ARG A 86 -9.22 21.50 13.67
C ARG A 86 -10.54 22.25 13.41
N ARG A 87 -11.56 22.11 14.27
CA ARG A 87 -12.92 22.70 14.12
C ARG A 87 -13.58 22.37 12.78
N THR A 88 -13.20 21.27 12.15
CA THR A 88 -13.79 20.85 10.85
C THR A 88 -15.14 20.15 11.01
N THR A 89 -15.52 19.78 12.23
CA THR A 89 -16.83 19.18 12.54
C THR A 89 -17.39 19.69 13.87
N ARG A 90 -18.72 19.86 13.95
CA ARG A 90 -19.46 20.05 15.20
C ARG A 90 -20.03 18.69 15.62
N SER A 91 -19.47 18.13 16.70
CA SER A 91 -19.86 16.90 17.41
C SER A 91 -19.27 15.57 16.90
N PRO A 92 -18.79 14.66 17.80
CA PRO A 92 -18.25 13.34 17.45
C PRO A 92 -19.31 12.27 17.13
N ALA A 93 -20.59 12.62 17.21
CA ALA A 93 -21.66 11.66 17.50
C ALA A 93 -22.10 10.74 16.33
N ASP A 94 -21.51 10.84 15.14
CA ASP A 94 -21.95 10.09 13.96
C ASP A 94 -20.80 9.42 13.17
N GLY A 95 -19.63 9.26 13.80
CA GLY A 95 -18.48 8.56 13.22
C GLY A 95 -18.62 7.05 13.41
N GLY A 96 -18.70 6.30 12.31
CA GLY A 96 -18.66 4.83 12.36
C GLY A 96 -17.43 4.31 13.10
N SER A 97 -17.53 3.09 13.65
CA SER A 97 -16.47 2.45 14.46
C SER A 97 -15.25 1.98 13.66
N ASP A 98 -15.38 1.92 12.33
CA ASP A 98 -14.42 1.23 11.47
C ASP A 98 -13.49 2.24 10.81
N LEU A 99 -12.20 1.91 10.77
CA LEU A 99 -11.19 2.71 10.06
C LEU A 99 -11.52 2.83 8.56
N ILE A 100 -12.03 1.74 7.99
CA ILE A 100 -12.58 1.65 6.64
C ILE A 100 -13.87 0.82 6.71
N ALA A 101 -15.02 1.47 6.63
CA ALA A 101 -16.31 0.79 6.59
C ALA A 101 -16.61 0.29 5.17
N THR A 102 -17.23 -0.89 5.05
CA THR A 102 -17.72 -1.40 3.77
C THR A 102 -19.23 -1.23 3.68
N ARG A 103 -19.72 -0.80 2.52
CA ARG A 103 -21.16 -0.70 2.23
C ARG A 103 -21.46 -1.38 0.90
N ALA A 104 -22.47 -2.24 0.89
CA ALA A 104 -22.98 -2.82 -0.34
C ALA A 104 -23.84 -1.76 -1.06
N GLN A 105 -23.38 -1.31 -2.22
CA GLN A 105 -24.15 -0.46 -3.12
C GLN A 105 -24.86 -1.36 -4.14
N PRO A 106 -26.21 -1.46 -4.11
CA PRO A 106 -26.94 -2.21 -5.12
C PRO A 106 -26.90 -1.45 -6.46
N HIS A 107 -26.61 -2.18 -7.52
CA HIS A 107 -26.70 -1.71 -8.91
C HIS A 107 -27.75 -2.53 -9.64
N ASN A 108 -28.61 -1.82 -10.37
CA ASN A 108 -29.61 -2.41 -11.25
C ASN A 108 -29.26 -2.07 -12.69
N THR A 109 -29.18 -3.08 -13.55
CA THR A 109 -29.00 -2.89 -14.99
C THR A 109 -30.37 -3.06 -15.64
N ILE A 110 -30.92 -1.98 -16.20
CA ILE A 110 -32.22 -2.01 -16.87
C ILE A 110 -32.02 -2.39 -18.34
N HIS A 111 -32.72 -3.43 -18.79
CA HIS A 111 -32.73 -3.84 -20.18
C HIS A 111 -33.52 -2.83 -21.02
N ARG A 112 -32.83 -2.13 -21.94
CA ARG A 112 -33.39 -0.96 -22.67
C ARG A 112 -34.60 -1.28 -23.55
N LEU A 113 -34.73 -2.53 -24.01
CA LEU A 113 -35.85 -2.97 -24.86
C LEU A 113 -37.08 -3.43 -24.05
N THR A 114 -36.90 -3.91 -22.82
CA THR A 114 -38.00 -4.48 -22.01
C THR A 114 -38.38 -3.61 -20.81
N GLY A 115 -37.55 -2.61 -20.47
CA GLY A 115 -37.78 -1.73 -19.32
C GLY A 115 -37.67 -2.44 -17.96
N THR A 116 -37.13 -3.66 -17.92
CA THR A 116 -37.09 -4.50 -16.71
C THR A 116 -35.66 -4.83 -16.31
N THR A 117 -35.46 -5.10 -15.02
CA THR A 117 -34.30 -5.83 -14.50
C THR A 117 -34.61 -7.32 -14.59
N ALA A 118 -33.78 -8.10 -15.28
CA ALA A 118 -34.02 -9.53 -15.57
C ALA A 118 -32.91 -10.42 -14.99
N SER A 119 -32.90 -11.71 -15.31
CA SER A 119 -31.81 -12.65 -14.98
C SER A 119 -30.58 -12.45 -15.88
N GLY A 120 -29.42 -13.00 -15.49
CA GLY A 120 -28.18 -12.90 -16.26
C GLY A 120 -27.50 -11.52 -16.13
N GLU A 121 -27.10 -10.91 -17.25
CA GLU A 121 -26.39 -9.63 -17.28
C GLU A 121 -27.21 -8.44 -16.72
N PHE A 122 -28.53 -8.60 -16.63
CA PHE A 122 -29.47 -7.59 -16.12
C PHE A 122 -29.87 -7.81 -14.66
N ALA A 123 -29.26 -8.82 -14.00
CA ALA A 123 -29.53 -9.13 -12.61
C ALA A 123 -28.95 -8.06 -11.69
N PRO A 124 -29.68 -7.64 -10.63
CA PRO A 124 -29.14 -6.78 -9.60
C PRO A 124 -27.86 -7.39 -9.01
N TYR A 125 -26.82 -6.58 -8.88
CA TYR A 125 -25.58 -6.97 -8.21
C TYR A 125 -25.17 -5.89 -7.22
N ALA A 126 -24.50 -6.29 -6.15
CA ALA A 126 -23.96 -5.36 -5.17
C ALA A 126 -22.48 -5.13 -5.44
N MET A 127 -22.06 -3.86 -5.41
CA MET A 127 -20.65 -3.49 -5.37
C MET A 127 -20.28 -3.01 -3.97
N THR A 128 -19.20 -3.55 -3.42
CA THR A 128 -18.65 -3.05 -2.16
C THR A 128 -17.99 -1.70 -2.38
N GLN A 129 -18.46 -0.69 -1.65
CA GLN A 129 -17.81 0.60 -1.52
C GLN A 129 -17.06 0.69 -0.19
N TYR A 130 -15.92 1.37 -0.20
CA TYR A 130 -15.07 1.58 0.97
C TYR A 130 -15.15 3.02 1.43
N TRP A 131 -15.40 3.22 2.72
CA TRP A 131 -15.58 4.53 3.34
C TRP A 131 -14.57 4.68 4.47
N HIS A 132 -13.57 5.54 4.24
CA HIS A 132 -12.58 5.90 5.25
C HIS A 132 -13.24 6.67 6.40
N CYS A 133 -12.77 6.46 7.63
CA CYS A 133 -13.27 7.23 8.77
C CYS A 133 -13.02 8.74 8.58
N ARG A 134 -13.91 9.56 9.15
CA ARG A 134 -13.86 11.02 8.96
C ARG A 134 -12.55 11.61 9.48
N GLY A 135 -11.98 12.52 8.71
CA GLY A 135 -10.74 13.22 9.09
C GLY A 135 -9.46 12.42 8.84
N MET A 136 -9.55 11.14 8.49
CA MET A 136 -8.37 10.36 8.11
C MET A 136 -7.79 10.90 6.80
N LYS A 137 -6.50 11.21 6.85
CA LYS A 137 -5.66 11.44 5.68
C LYS A 137 -4.84 10.19 5.39
N LEU A 138 -4.46 10.00 4.13
CA LEU A 138 -3.56 8.92 3.73
C LEU A 138 -2.20 9.50 3.36
N ALA A 139 -1.14 8.76 3.69
CA ALA A 139 0.23 9.03 3.29
C ALA A 139 0.71 7.93 2.34
N VAL A 140 1.42 8.34 1.29
CA VAL A 140 2.09 7.47 0.33
C VAL A 140 3.54 7.93 0.27
N TYR A 141 4.47 6.97 0.28
CA TYR A 141 5.91 7.18 0.22
C TYR A 141 6.41 6.90 -1.19
N LEU A 142 7.27 7.80 -1.69
CA LEU A 142 7.78 7.77 -3.05
C LEU A 142 9.31 7.76 -3.02
N ALA A 143 9.91 6.71 -3.55
CA ALA A 143 11.31 6.71 -3.91
C ALA A 143 11.40 6.97 -5.41
N HIS A 144 12.12 8.00 -5.85
CA HIS A 144 12.24 8.33 -7.26
C HIS A 144 13.67 8.64 -7.68
N ASP A 145 13.94 8.55 -8.98
CA ASP A 145 15.20 8.95 -9.60
C ASP A 145 15.06 10.39 -10.13
N PRO A 146 15.69 11.39 -9.50
CA PRO A 146 15.62 12.79 -9.94
C PRO A 146 16.18 13.02 -11.35
N GLY A 147 17.07 12.14 -11.83
CA GLY A 147 17.58 12.20 -13.20
C GLY A 147 16.58 11.75 -14.26
N ARG A 148 15.46 11.13 -13.85
CA ARG A 148 14.42 10.61 -14.76
C ARG A 148 13.08 11.30 -14.61
N ILE A 149 12.72 11.72 -13.40
CA ILE A 149 11.47 12.44 -13.15
C ILE A 149 11.64 13.43 -12.00
N ALA A 150 11.20 14.68 -12.22
CA ALA A 150 11.21 15.69 -11.18
C ALA A 150 10.10 15.44 -10.16
N VAL A 151 10.32 15.90 -8.92
CA VAL A 151 9.32 15.79 -7.85
C VAL A 151 8.03 16.57 -8.18
N ASP A 152 8.15 17.69 -8.89
CA ASP A 152 7.01 18.51 -9.30
C ASP A 152 6.15 17.79 -10.35
N ASP A 153 6.78 17.05 -11.27
CA ASP A 153 6.08 16.22 -12.25
C ASP A 153 5.34 15.06 -11.56
N LEU A 154 6.01 14.37 -10.63
CA LEU A 154 5.37 13.33 -9.81
C LEU A 154 4.18 13.86 -9.01
N THR A 155 4.33 15.05 -8.43
CA THR A 155 3.26 15.72 -7.66
C THR A 155 2.08 16.06 -8.56
N THR A 156 2.34 16.55 -9.77
CA THR A 156 1.31 16.85 -10.77
C THR A 156 0.58 15.58 -11.19
N LEU A 157 1.31 14.51 -11.50
CA LEU A 157 0.72 13.21 -11.87
C LEU A 157 -0.21 12.67 -10.77
N LEU A 158 0.19 12.79 -9.50
CA LEU A 158 -0.67 12.37 -8.37
C LEU A 158 -1.92 13.24 -8.24
N ARG A 159 -1.81 14.55 -8.46
CA ARG A 159 -2.97 15.46 -8.47
C ARG A 159 -3.93 15.10 -9.61
N ASP A 160 -3.42 14.80 -10.80
CA ASP A 160 -4.23 14.40 -11.96
C ASP A 160 -4.97 13.07 -11.70
N ILE A 161 -4.30 12.10 -11.07
CA ILE A 161 -4.93 10.85 -10.62
C ILE A 161 -6.04 11.15 -9.60
N GLY A 162 -5.80 12.08 -8.67
CA GLY A 162 -6.80 12.50 -7.68
C GLY A 162 -8.05 13.12 -8.31
N GLN A 163 -7.89 13.91 -9.37
CA GLN A 163 -9.01 14.56 -10.08
C GLN A 163 -9.81 13.58 -10.95
N THR A 164 -9.12 12.66 -11.61
CA THR A 164 -9.72 11.64 -12.48
C THR A 164 -10.35 10.50 -11.68
N GLY A 165 -9.78 10.15 -10.52
CA GLY A 165 -10.20 9.07 -9.65
C GLY A 165 -9.29 7.84 -9.76
N PHE A 166 -9.03 7.20 -8.63
CA PHE A 166 -8.21 5.99 -8.53
C PHE A 166 -9.06 4.73 -8.29
N GLY A 167 -8.73 3.66 -9.02
CA GLY A 167 -9.34 2.34 -8.85
C GLY A 167 -10.40 1.99 -9.89
N ARG A 168 -11.08 0.85 -9.69
CA ARG A 168 -12.02 0.26 -10.66
C ARG A 168 -13.15 1.21 -11.07
N ASP A 169 -13.64 1.99 -10.12
CA ASP A 169 -14.88 2.77 -10.24
C ASP A 169 -14.60 4.27 -10.49
N ALA A 170 -13.39 4.61 -10.94
CA ALA A 170 -13.00 5.97 -11.31
C ALA A 170 -13.90 6.56 -12.42
N SER A 171 -14.29 5.74 -13.41
CA SER A 171 -15.16 6.15 -14.52
C SER A 171 -16.58 6.54 -14.09
N ILE A 172 -17.02 6.12 -12.90
CA ILE A 172 -18.31 6.51 -12.31
C ILE A 172 -18.15 7.54 -11.19
N GLY A 173 -16.98 8.18 -11.11
CA GLY A 173 -16.70 9.32 -10.23
C GLY A 173 -16.19 8.97 -8.82
N LEU A 174 -15.87 7.71 -8.54
CA LEU A 174 -15.31 7.29 -7.25
C LEU A 174 -13.77 7.38 -7.23
N GLY A 175 -13.19 7.26 -6.03
CA GLY A 175 -11.73 7.20 -5.85
C GLY A 175 -10.99 8.53 -6.01
N LYS A 176 -11.72 9.66 -6.02
CA LYS A 176 -11.12 10.99 -6.07
C LYS A 176 -10.43 11.35 -4.76
N PHE A 177 -9.34 12.09 -4.84
CA PHE A 177 -8.61 12.62 -3.70
C PHE A 177 -7.88 13.91 -4.06
N GLU A 178 -7.40 14.61 -3.04
CA GLU A 178 -6.55 15.80 -3.19
C GLU A 178 -5.20 15.55 -2.54
N VAL A 179 -4.14 16.05 -3.16
CA VAL A 179 -2.78 16.03 -2.58
C VAL A 179 -2.65 17.25 -1.68
N ASP A 180 -2.72 17.02 -0.38
CA ASP A 180 -2.66 18.05 0.67
C ASP A 180 -1.25 18.63 0.83
N ALA A 181 -0.24 17.76 0.92
CA ALA A 181 1.16 18.13 1.08
C ALA A 181 2.09 17.11 0.41
N VAL A 182 3.27 17.58 0.01
CA VAL A 182 4.39 16.74 -0.44
C VAL A 182 5.58 17.14 0.41
N ASP A 183 6.17 16.18 1.10
CA ASP A 183 7.28 16.39 2.01
C ASP A 183 8.54 15.74 1.44
N GLY A 184 9.61 16.52 1.31
CA GLY A 184 10.94 16.08 0.89
C GLY A 184 11.87 15.73 2.06
N SER A 185 11.33 15.54 3.27
CA SER A 185 12.08 15.21 4.47
C SER A 185 13.02 14.01 4.26
N PRO A 186 14.14 13.96 5.01
CA PRO A 186 15.07 12.84 4.93
C PRO A 186 14.35 11.51 5.11
N TRP A 187 14.74 10.53 4.27
CA TRP A 187 14.14 9.21 4.31
C TRP A 187 14.40 8.55 5.68
N PRO A 188 13.37 8.09 6.42
CA PRO A 188 13.57 7.62 7.79
C PRO A 188 14.45 6.38 7.87
N ALA A 189 15.39 6.38 8.80
CA ALA A 189 16.26 5.25 9.12
C ALA A 189 16.55 5.18 10.63
N GLN A 190 16.56 3.98 11.18
CA GLN A 190 17.06 3.75 12.54
C GLN A 190 18.59 3.72 12.56
N GLU A 191 19.19 4.15 13.68
CA GLU A 191 20.61 3.98 13.91
C GLU A 191 21.00 2.50 13.93
N HIS A 192 22.14 2.17 13.31
CA HIS A 192 22.62 0.80 13.17
C HIS A 192 21.61 -0.16 12.55
N ALA A 193 20.77 0.35 11.63
CA ALA A 193 19.86 -0.48 10.87
C ALA A 193 20.60 -1.61 10.14
N ASN A 194 19.94 -2.76 10.03
CA ASN A 194 20.47 -3.97 9.42
C ASN A 194 19.42 -4.75 8.63
N ALA A 195 18.18 -4.25 8.56
CA ALA A 195 17.10 -4.83 7.80
C ALA A 195 16.22 -3.72 7.20
N TRP A 196 15.40 -4.10 6.21
CA TRP A 196 14.47 -3.23 5.54
C TRP A 196 13.03 -3.65 5.83
N LEU A 197 12.18 -2.69 6.21
CA LEU A 197 10.73 -2.84 6.30
C LEU A 197 10.09 -2.34 4.99
N THR A 198 9.41 -3.21 4.25
CA THR A 198 8.75 -2.82 3.00
C THR A 198 7.46 -2.05 3.24
N LEU A 199 7.25 -1.00 2.44
CA LEU A 199 6.04 -0.19 2.45
C LEU A 199 5.09 -0.51 1.27
N ALA A 200 5.41 -1.53 0.48
CA ALA A 200 4.56 -2.06 -0.59
C ALA A 200 4.84 -3.56 -0.78
N PRO A 201 3.99 -4.29 -1.52
CA PRO A 201 4.31 -5.63 -1.94
C PRO A 201 5.58 -5.66 -2.81
N CYS A 202 6.49 -6.57 -2.52
CA CYS A 202 7.82 -6.62 -3.08
C CYS A 202 8.06 -7.97 -3.78
N ALA A 203 8.80 -7.95 -4.89
CA ALA A 203 9.35 -9.12 -5.57
C ALA A 203 10.82 -9.31 -5.16
N PRO A 204 11.12 -10.05 -4.08
CA PRO A 204 12.49 -10.23 -3.59
C PRO A 204 13.33 -11.20 -4.44
N GLN A 205 12.74 -11.88 -5.43
CA GLN A 205 13.39 -12.99 -6.14
C GLN A 205 14.60 -12.54 -6.98
N GLY A 206 15.67 -13.33 -6.95
CA GLY A 206 16.91 -13.03 -7.69
C GLY A 206 17.71 -11.86 -7.12
N LEU A 207 17.49 -11.53 -5.84
CA LEU A 207 18.32 -10.63 -5.05
C LEU A 207 18.98 -11.41 -3.90
N GLU A 208 20.00 -10.82 -3.28
CA GLU A 208 20.83 -11.47 -2.28
C GLU A 208 20.39 -11.18 -0.84
N TRP A 209 19.84 -12.20 -0.19
CA TRP A 209 19.24 -12.12 1.13
C TRP A 209 19.90 -13.06 2.13
N ASN A 210 19.87 -12.70 3.41
CA ASN A 210 20.04 -13.64 4.50
C ASN A 210 18.71 -14.39 4.72
N PRO A 211 18.60 -15.68 4.36
CA PRO A 211 17.32 -16.40 4.43
C PRO A 211 16.75 -16.51 5.85
N SER A 212 17.62 -16.54 6.86
CA SER A 212 17.22 -16.62 8.27
C SER A 212 16.74 -15.28 8.85
N GLY A 213 16.96 -14.18 8.14
CA GLY A 213 16.59 -12.82 8.55
C GLY A 213 15.47 -12.20 7.73
N CYS A 214 14.77 -12.97 6.91
CA CYS A 214 13.69 -12.48 6.06
C CYS A 214 12.34 -13.03 6.52
N TRP A 215 11.40 -12.13 6.83
CA TRP A 215 10.07 -12.46 7.32
C TRP A 215 9.01 -11.69 6.54
N TYR A 216 8.06 -12.41 5.96
CA TYR A 216 7.02 -11.83 5.12
C TYR A 216 5.79 -12.72 5.06
N GLN A 217 4.65 -12.13 4.70
CA GLN A 217 3.49 -12.90 4.28
C GLN A 217 3.46 -13.01 2.75
N PRO A 218 3.13 -14.17 2.17
CA PRO A 218 2.92 -14.28 0.72
C PRO A 218 1.68 -13.49 0.29
N PHE A 219 1.81 -12.71 -0.77
CA PHE A 219 0.71 -11.96 -1.38
C PHE A 219 0.64 -12.25 -2.88
N THR A 220 -0.53 -12.63 -3.38
CA THR A 220 -0.75 -12.87 -4.82
C THR A 220 -1.56 -11.73 -5.41
N ARG A 221 -0.98 -11.00 -6.37
CA ARG A 221 -1.69 -9.94 -7.09
C ARG A 221 -2.33 -10.47 -8.37
N PHE A 222 -3.65 -10.35 -8.44
CA PHE A 222 -4.42 -10.68 -9.64
C PHE A 222 -4.68 -9.42 -10.44
N GLY A 223 -4.04 -9.33 -11.60
CA GLY A 223 -4.15 -8.19 -12.49
C GLY A 223 -5.21 -8.38 -13.57
N ARG A 224 -5.92 -7.30 -13.90
CA ARG A 224 -6.74 -7.19 -15.11
C ARG A 224 -6.32 -5.93 -15.85
N HIS A 225 -6.32 -5.98 -17.18
CA HIS A 225 -6.17 -4.80 -18.02
C HIS A 225 -7.44 -3.96 -18.00
N GLY A 226 -7.29 -2.65 -18.10
CA GLY A 226 -8.40 -1.71 -18.29
C GLY A 226 -8.59 -1.34 -19.76
N ASP A 227 -9.64 -0.56 -20.04
CA ASP A 227 -9.86 0.13 -21.31
C ASP A 227 -9.87 -0.81 -22.55
N ALA A 228 -9.36 -0.34 -23.71
CA ALA A 228 -9.33 -1.04 -24.99
C ALA A 228 -8.82 -2.49 -24.90
N ALA A 229 -7.89 -2.76 -23.98
CA ALA A 229 -7.31 -4.08 -23.77
C ALA A 229 -8.30 -5.10 -23.20
N VAL A 230 -9.40 -4.67 -22.56
CA VAL A 230 -10.49 -5.57 -22.14
C VAL A 230 -11.18 -6.19 -23.35
N HIS A 231 -11.25 -5.46 -24.46
CA HIS A 231 -11.92 -5.91 -25.69
C HIS A 231 -11.07 -6.89 -26.52
N SER A 232 -9.81 -7.14 -26.12
CA SER A 232 -8.89 -8.08 -26.80
C SER A 232 -9.22 -9.57 -26.57
N GLY A 233 -10.21 -9.89 -25.72
CA GLY A 233 -10.59 -11.26 -25.36
C GLY A 233 -9.68 -11.94 -24.33
N ARG A 234 -8.56 -11.32 -23.93
CA ARG A 234 -7.64 -11.81 -22.87
C ARG A 234 -7.34 -10.73 -21.83
N PRO A 235 -8.34 -10.31 -21.03
CA PRO A 235 -8.20 -9.16 -20.14
C PRO A 235 -7.34 -9.44 -18.89
N PHE A 236 -7.11 -10.70 -18.53
CA PHE A 236 -6.41 -11.06 -17.29
C PHE A 236 -4.90 -11.15 -17.49
N LYS A 237 -4.16 -10.58 -16.54
CA LYS A 237 -2.70 -10.69 -16.43
C LYS A 237 -2.33 -11.96 -15.66
N THR A 238 -1.11 -12.46 -15.89
CA THR A 238 -0.55 -13.56 -15.10
C THR A 238 -0.50 -13.14 -13.62
N PRO A 239 -1.02 -13.95 -12.67
CA PRO A 239 -0.89 -13.66 -11.25
C PRO A 239 0.57 -13.56 -10.81
N VAL A 240 0.88 -12.61 -9.94
CA VAL A 240 2.24 -12.37 -9.44
C VAL A 240 2.30 -12.70 -7.95
N LEU A 241 3.28 -13.51 -7.55
CA LEU A 241 3.56 -13.82 -6.15
C LEU A 241 4.62 -12.86 -5.59
N LEU A 242 4.28 -12.18 -4.51
CA LEU A 242 5.06 -11.13 -3.86
C LEU A 242 5.19 -11.42 -2.35
N ALA A 243 6.16 -10.80 -1.71
CA ALA A 243 6.15 -10.57 -0.27
C ALA A 243 5.26 -9.36 0.02
N ASP A 244 4.29 -9.50 0.92
CA ASP A 244 3.33 -8.43 1.22
C ASP A 244 3.98 -7.21 1.88
N THR A 245 3.23 -6.10 1.93
CA THR A 245 3.61 -4.90 2.69
C THR A 245 3.87 -5.24 4.15
N GLY A 246 4.89 -4.60 4.73
CA GLY A 246 5.36 -4.89 6.07
C GLY A 246 6.34 -6.07 6.14
N ALA A 247 6.78 -6.61 5.00
CA ALA A 247 7.87 -7.58 4.97
C ALA A 247 9.15 -6.99 5.58
N VAL A 248 9.86 -7.81 6.36
CA VAL A 248 11.19 -7.51 6.87
C VAL A 248 12.19 -8.32 6.07
N LEU A 249 13.07 -7.64 5.33
CA LEU A 249 14.06 -8.24 4.44
C LEU A 249 15.47 -7.85 4.88
N THR A 250 16.33 -8.85 5.09
CA THR A 250 17.72 -8.64 5.52
C THR A 250 18.65 -8.97 4.36
N PRO A 251 19.23 -7.97 3.66
CA PRO A 251 20.17 -8.22 2.56
C PRO A 251 21.49 -8.80 3.07
N LEU A 252 22.23 -9.51 2.20
CA LEU A 252 23.60 -9.94 2.52
C LEU A 252 24.53 -8.74 2.74
N HIS A 253 24.33 -7.68 1.96
CA HIS A 253 25.04 -6.42 2.07
C HIS A 253 24.04 -5.31 2.33
N PHE A 254 24.03 -4.80 3.57
CA PHE A 254 23.11 -3.74 3.98
C PHE A 254 23.60 -2.37 3.53
N ASP A 255 22.71 -1.60 2.93
CA ASP A 255 22.91 -0.21 2.54
C ASP A 255 21.83 0.65 3.17
N SER A 256 22.24 1.52 4.11
CA SER A 256 21.34 2.43 4.81
C SER A 256 20.85 3.60 3.93
N GLY A 257 21.54 3.90 2.82
CA GLY A 257 21.15 4.95 1.88
C GLY A 257 20.12 4.49 0.85
N ARG A 258 19.85 3.19 0.77
CA ARG A 258 18.90 2.63 -0.18
C ARG A 258 17.46 2.84 0.28
N CYS A 259 16.64 3.46 -0.57
CA CYS A 259 15.25 3.83 -0.26
C CYS A 259 14.19 2.85 -0.83
N PHE A 260 14.59 1.89 -1.67
CA PHE A 260 13.69 0.85 -2.18
C PHE A 260 14.39 -0.49 -2.40
N THR A 261 13.60 -1.57 -2.46
CA THR A 261 14.06 -2.90 -2.82
C THR A 261 13.09 -3.61 -3.76
N GLY A 262 13.42 -4.84 -4.18
CA GLY A 262 12.63 -5.64 -5.10
C GLY A 262 13.00 -5.45 -6.57
N ARG A 263 12.11 -5.86 -7.47
CA ARG A 263 12.34 -5.90 -8.93
C ARG A 263 11.12 -5.55 -9.75
N GLY A 264 11.33 -4.94 -10.91
CA GLY A 264 10.32 -4.79 -11.94
C GLY A 264 10.14 -6.12 -12.66
N LEU A 265 8.88 -6.48 -12.91
CA LEU A 265 8.52 -7.74 -13.56
C LEU A 265 7.83 -7.48 -14.90
N GLY A 266 7.91 -8.44 -15.83
CA GLY A 266 7.24 -8.36 -17.14
C GLY A 266 8.08 -7.70 -18.22
N GLY A 267 7.43 -7.00 -19.15
CA GLY A 267 8.06 -6.37 -20.31
C GLY A 267 8.43 -7.33 -21.46
N ASP A 268 8.33 -8.64 -21.23
CA ASP A 268 8.73 -9.72 -22.12
C ASP A 268 7.55 -10.61 -22.58
N GLY A 269 6.32 -10.22 -22.25
CA GLY A 269 5.10 -11.01 -22.50
C GLY A 269 4.77 -12.08 -21.47
N GLY A 270 5.61 -12.31 -20.46
CA GLY A 270 5.33 -13.25 -19.37
C GLY A 270 4.16 -12.79 -18.48
N LEU A 271 4.06 -11.48 -18.24
CA LEU A 271 3.01 -10.89 -17.41
C LEU A 271 1.67 -10.74 -18.16
N SER A 272 1.73 -10.49 -19.47
CA SER A 272 0.54 -10.43 -20.31
C SER A 272 0.84 -10.82 -21.75
N LYS A 273 0.07 -11.79 -22.25
CA LYS A 273 0.08 -12.17 -23.66
C LYS A 273 -0.65 -11.17 -24.55
N ALA A 274 -1.54 -10.35 -24.00
CA ALA A 274 -2.31 -9.36 -24.75
C ALA A 274 -1.51 -8.07 -24.97
N ILE A 275 -0.71 -7.67 -23.98
CA ILE A 275 0.17 -6.50 -24.06
C ILE A 275 1.56 -6.94 -23.56
N PRO A 276 2.44 -7.41 -24.46
CA PRO A 276 3.73 -7.97 -24.07
C PRO A 276 4.61 -7.01 -23.23
N GLN A 277 4.50 -5.72 -23.49
CA GLN A 277 5.24 -4.64 -22.82
C GLN A 277 4.73 -4.34 -21.40
N THR A 278 3.72 -5.07 -20.91
CA THR A 278 3.18 -4.86 -19.55
C THR A 278 4.25 -5.11 -18.52
N VAL A 279 4.51 -4.11 -17.67
CA VAL A 279 5.36 -4.24 -16.49
C VAL A 279 4.54 -4.22 -15.20
N HIS A 280 5.14 -4.70 -14.12
CA HIS A 280 4.60 -4.63 -12.77
C HIS A 280 5.63 -4.11 -11.79
N GLN A 281 5.22 -3.21 -10.90
CA GLN A 281 6.01 -2.79 -9.75
C GLN A 281 6.08 -3.93 -8.73
N GLY A 282 7.12 -4.75 -8.82
CA GLY A 282 7.57 -5.59 -7.70
C GLY A 282 8.64 -4.88 -6.86
N TYR A 283 8.73 -3.56 -6.97
CA TYR A 283 9.53 -2.71 -6.11
C TYR A 283 8.71 -2.22 -4.92
N ALA A 284 9.36 -2.07 -3.77
CA ALA A 284 8.76 -1.45 -2.59
C ALA A 284 9.71 -0.40 -2.01
N PRO A 285 9.21 0.80 -1.63
CA PRO A 285 9.98 1.69 -0.79
C PRO A 285 10.24 0.99 0.56
N VAL A 286 11.38 1.24 1.18
CA VAL A 286 11.80 0.54 2.40
C VAL A 286 12.23 1.50 3.49
N LEU A 287 11.87 1.21 4.74
CA LEU A 287 12.44 1.90 5.90
C LEU A 287 13.57 1.06 6.48
N ALA A 288 14.71 1.69 6.79
CA ALA A 288 15.83 1.03 7.42
C ALA A 288 15.56 0.83 8.91
N ILE A 289 15.47 -0.42 9.36
CA ILE A 289 15.20 -0.80 10.75
C ILE A 289 16.35 -1.63 11.32
N ARG A 290 16.49 -1.60 12.64
CA ARG A 290 17.44 -2.38 13.41
C ARG A 290 16.72 -3.55 14.06
N LEU A 291 17.06 -4.75 13.61
CA LEU A 291 16.74 -5.99 14.33
C LEU A 291 17.85 -6.29 15.33
N GLU A 292 17.45 -6.57 16.56
CA GLU A 292 18.37 -7.09 17.57
C GLU A 292 18.79 -8.51 17.18
N ARG A 293 20.09 -8.81 17.29
CA ARG A 293 20.58 -10.17 17.05
C ARG A 293 20.05 -11.05 18.17
N GLN A 294 19.34 -12.12 17.80
CA GLN A 294 19.00 -13.17 18.75
C GLN A 294 20.31 -13.87 19.17
N ALA A 295 20.53 -13.95 20.48
CA ALA A 295 21.66 -14.66 21.09
C ALA A 295 21.47 -16.18 20.97
#